data_AF-D2R5A2-F1
#
_entry.id   AF-D2R5A2-F1
#
_cell.length_a   1.000
_cell.length_b   1.000
_cell.length_c   1.000
_cell.angle_alpha   90.00
_cell.angle_beta   90.00
_cell.angle_gamma   90.00
#
_symmetry.space_group_name_H-M   'P 1'
#
loop_
_entity.id
_entity.type
_entity.pdbx_description
1 polymer ?
#
loop_
_entity_poly.entity_id
_entity_poly.type
_entity_poly.pdbx_seq_one_letter_code
_entity_poly.pdbx_strand_id
1 'polypeptide(L)'
;MGRVKSVSLFLCLLATGCGPSTSLPSYAKYDLDGGRYFVEIENTQGGASLHSNSRGEGKVVTEEFYDFSWGKTHHLRIENGKLTIDGADGGELKPGDRIVVKSSGETFVNGTKR
;
A
#
# COMPACT_ATOMS: atom_id res chain seq x y z
N MET A 1 11.37 -61.05 -10.41
CA MET A 1 12.79 -60.90 -10.74
C MET A 1 12.91 -60.52 -12.21
N GLY A 2 13.58 -59.41 -12.53
CA GLY A 2 13.80 -58.99 -13.93
C GLY A 2 14.12 -57.50 -14.01
N ARG A 3 15.40 -57.15 -13.81
CA ARG A 3 15.94 -55.80 -13.97
C ARG A 3 15.94 -55.44 -15.46
N VAL A 4 15.56 -54.21 -15.80
CA VAL A 4 16.06 -53.55 -17.01
C VAL A 4 16.56 -52.17 -16.61
N LYS A 5 17.87 -51.98 -16.80
CA LYS A 5 18.56 -50.71 -16.65
C LYS A 5 18.20 -49.83 -17.84
N SER A 6 17.80 -48.58 -17.60
CA SER A 6 17.97 -47.54 -18.61
C SER A 6 18.50 -46.29 -17.93
N VAL A 7 19.75 -46.00 -18.25
CA VAL A 7 20.48 -44.79 -17.90
C VAL A 7 20.04 -43.73 -18.92
N SER A 8 19.34 -42.69 -18.47
CA SER A 8 19.19 -41.46 -19.23
C SER A 8 19.66 -40.30 -18.37
N LEU A 9 20.92 -39.96 -18.62
CA LEU A 9 21.54 -38.67 -18.31
C LEU A 9 20.67 -37.57 -18.95
N PHE A 10 20.06 -36.70 -18.16
CA PHE A 10 19.59 -35.40 -18.64
C PHE A 10 20.03 -34.32 -17.65
N LEU A 11 21.27 -33.90 -17.88
CA LEU A 11 21.70 -32.51 -17.94
C LEU A 11 20.98 -31.55 -16.98
N CYS A 12 21.55 -31.37 -15.79
CA CYS A 12 21.35 -30.17 -14.99
C CYS A 12 21.80 -28.95 -15.81
N LEU A 13 20.88 -28.37 -16.56
CA LEU A 13 20.99 -26.99 -17.00
C LEU A 13 20.74 -26.10 -15.78
N LEU A 14 21.82 -25.90 -15.02
CA LEU A 14 22.00 -24.74 -14.16
C LEU A 14 21.97 -23.50 -15.07
N ALA A 15 20.77 -23.04 -15.41
CA ALA A 15 20.59 -21.65 -15.75
C ALA A 15 20.63 -20.87 -14.43
N THR A 16 21.84 -20.61 -13.94
CA THR A 16 22.14 -19.50 -13.02
C THR A 16 21.89 -18.20 -13.78
N GLY A 17 20.62 -17.91 -14.03
CA GLY A 17 20.12 -16.63 -14.48
C GLY A 17 19.50 -15.94 -13.28
N CYS A 18 20.32 -15.42 -12.37
CA CYS A 18 19.87 -14.37 -11.46
C CYS A 18 19.70 -13.11 -12.31
N GLY A 19 18.64 -13.06 -13.11
CA GLY A 19 18.18 -11.81 -13.68
C GLY A 19 17.80 -10.88 -12.54
N PRO A 20 17.98 -9.55 -12.66
CA PRO A 20 17.48 -8.64 -11.65
C PRO A 20 15.97 -8.89 -11.54
N SER A 21 15.54 -9.48 -10.43
CA SER A 21 14.14 -9.57 -10.06
C SER A 21 13.67 -8.13 -9.88
N THR A 22 13.15 -7.51 -10.95
CA THR A 22 12.35 -6.31 -10.84
C THR A 22 11.07 -6.73 -10.14
N SER A 23 11.13 -6.87 -8.82
CA SER A 23 9.95 -7.11 -8.00
C SER A 23 9.02 -5.94 -8.26
N LEU A 24 7.84 -6.23 -8.81
CA LEU A 24 6.80 -5.23 -8.95
C LEU A 24 6.55 -4.57 -7.58
N PRO A 25 6.33 -3.25 -7.54
CA PRO A 25 5.98 -2.59 -6.30
C PRO A 25 4.72 -3.26 -5.73
N SER A 26 4.79 -3.63 -4.46
CA SER A 26 3.65 -4.17 -3.73
C SER A 26 3.03 -3.06 -2.90
N TYR A 27 1.72 -3.11 -2.68
CA TYR A 27 0.98 -2.07 -1.98
C TYR A 27 0.20 -2.65 -0.83
N ALA A 28 0.23 -1.99 0.32
CA ALA A 28 -0.77 -2.14 1.38
C ALA A 28 -2.03 -1.39 0.96
N LYS A 29 -3.20 -2.04 1.04
CA LYS A 29 -4.47 -1.48 0.59
C LYS A 29 -5.42 -1.35 1.78
N TYR A 30 -6.06 -0.19 1.87
CA TYR A 30 -6.98 0.15 2.93
C TYR A 30 -8.27 0.68 2.33
N ASP A 31 -9.38 0.08 2.75
CA ASP A 31 -10.73 0.54 2.47
C ASP A 31 -11.25 1.21 3.76
N LEU A 32 -11.42 2.53 3.72
CA LEU A 32 -11.79 3.34 4.87
C LEU A 32 -13.28 3.67 4.85
N ASP A 33 -13.93 3.54 6.01
CA ASP A 33 -15.34 3.83 6.23
C ASP A 33 -16.29 3.15 5.22
N GLY A 34 -15.99 1.89 4.84
CA GLY A 34 -16.85 1.10 3.95
C GLY A 34 -16.88 1.61 2.50
N GLY A 35 -15.73 2.06 1.98
CA GLY A 35 -15.53 2.45 0.60
C GLY A 35 -15.50 3.96 0.39
N ARG A 36 -15.51 4.74 1.49
CA ARG A 36 -15.46 6.20 1.41
C ARG A 36 -14.12 6.69 0.89
N TYR A 37 -13.02 6.06 1.29
CA TYR A 37 -11.69 6.35 0.76
C TYR A 37 -10.93 5.06 0.52
N PHE A 38 -10.22 4.99 -0.61
CA PHE A 38 -9.36 3.87 -0.95
C PHE A 38 -7.91 4.31 -0.89
N VAL A 39 -7.12 3.79 0.05
CA VAL A 39 -5.71 4.18 0.23
C VAL A 39 -4.81 3.01 -0.16
N GLU A 40 -3.84 3.26 -1.03
CA GLU A 40 -2.81 2.30 -1.43
C GLU A 40 -1.43 2.88 -1.12
N ILE A 41 -0.69 2.25 -0.21
CA ILE A 41 0.65 2.67 0.19
C ILE A 41 1.66 1.65 -0.33
N GLU A 42 2.58 2.09 -1.16
CA GLU A 42 3.66 1.24 -1.66
C GLU A 42 4.54 0.76 -0.51
N ASN A 43 4.70 -0.56 -0.42
CA ASN A 43 5.48 -1.19 0.63
C ASN A 43 6.93 -0.73 0.55
N THR A 44 7.41 -0.22 1.68
CA THR A 44 8.84 0.03 1.90
C THR A 44 9.41 -1.07 2.79
N GLN A 45 10.75 -1.19 2.84
CA GLN A 45 11.39 -2.11 3.80
C GLN A 45 11.06 -1.79 5.27
N GLY A 46 10.55 -0.59 5.56
CA GLY A 46 10.09 -0.19 6.90
C GLY A 46 8.63 -0.53 7.22
N GLY A 47 7.87 -1.09 6.27
CA GLY A 47 6.44 -1.33 6.41
C GLY A 47 5.59 -0.05 6.33
N ALA A 48 4.28 -0.23 6.44
CA ALA A 48 3.29 0.83 6.61
C ALA A 48 2.43 0.49 7.82
N SER A 49 2.07 1.49 8.61
CA SER A 49 1.15 1.34 9.74
C SER A 49 -0.02 2.31 9.61
N LEU A 50 -1.20 1.87 10.04
CA LEU A 50 -2.42 2.67 10.11
C LEU A 50 -2.84 2.77 11.57
N HIS A 51 -3.00 3.99 12.04
CA HIS A 51 -3.70 4.32 13.27
C HIS A 51 -5.01 5.02 12.90
N SER A 52 -6.15 4.44 13.30
CA SER A 52 -7.47 5.01 13.04
C SER A 52 -8.19 5.26 14.36
N ASN A 53 -8.80 6.43 14.49
CA ASN A 53 -9.71 6.73 15.59
C ASN A 53 -11.02 7.27 15.00
N SER A 54 -12.13 6.70 15.43
CA SER A 54 -13.46 7.16 15.06
C SER A 54 -14.25 7.37 16.33
N ARG A 55 -14.60 8.63 16.63
CA ARG A 55 -15.50 8.94 17.73
C ARG A 55 -16.90 9.16 17.18
N GLY A 56 -17.88 8.49 17.78
CA GLY A 56 -19.28 8.64 17.42
C GLY A 56 -20.15 8.78 18.67
N GLU A 57 -21.18 9.62 18.56
CA GLU A 57 -22.30 9.66 19.50
C GLU A 57 -23.52 9.04 18.79
N GLY A 58 -23.93 7.85 19.22
CA GLY A 58 -25.03 7.12 18.57
C GLY A 58 -24.69 6.70 17.14
N LYS A 59 -25.53 7.06 16.16
CA LYS A 59 -25.34 6.76 14.72
C LYS A 59 -24.53 7.84 13.96
N VAL A 60 -24.09 8.89 14.64
CA VAL A 60 -23.36 10.00 14.01
C VAL A 60 -21.87 9.80 14.27
N VAL A 61 -21.09 9.63 13.20
CA VAL A 61 -19.63 9.78 13.26
C VAL A 61 -19.35 11.28 13.42
N THR A 62 -18.88 11.68 14.59
CA THR A 62 -18.63 13.08 14.92
C THR A 62 -17.21 13.50 14.61
N GLU A 63 -16.25 12.57 14.64
CA GLU A 63 -14.86 12.81 14.23
C GLU A 63 -14.29 11.58 13.51
N GLU A 64 -13.86 11.80 12.27
CA GLU A 64 -13.15 10.82 11.43
C GLU A 64 -11.66 11.17 11.43
N PHE A 65 -10.82 10.22 11.85
CA PHE A 65 -9.38 10.40 11.88
C PHE A 65 -8.66 9.13 11.43
N TYR A 66 -7.89 9.24 10.36
CA TYR A 66 -6.97 8.21 9.86
C TYR A 66 -5.58 8.79 9.76
N ASP A 67 -4.61 8.03 10.26
CA ASP A 67 -3.21 8.42 10.33
C ASP A 67 -2.36 7.26 9.86
N PHE A 68 -1.64 7.48 8.77
CA PHE A 68 -0.76 6.52 8.15
C PHE A 68 0.68 6.98 8.27
N SER A 69 1.56 6.06 8.63
CA SER A 69 3.01 6.28 8.53
C SER A 69 3.66 5.19 7.70
N TRP A 70 4.59 5.60 6.83
CA TRP A 70 5.36 4.69 5.97
C TRP A 70 6.75 5.26 5.71
N GLY A 71 7.72 4.37 5.48
CA GLY A 71 9.11 4.77 5.63
C GLY A 71 9.34 5.31 7.05
N LYS A 72 10.56 5.67 7.40
CA LYS A 72 10.80 6.20 8.77
C LYS A 72 10.31 7.64 8.96
N THR A 73 9.80 8.25 7.90
CA THR A 73 9.70 9.72 7.77
C THR A 73 8.41 10.24 7.18
N HIS A 74 7.60 9.39 6.53
CA HIS A 74 6.41 9.89 5.85
C HIS A 74 5.12 9.60 6.60
N HIS A 75 4.17 10.50 6.41
CA HIS A 75 2.95 10.58 7.15
C HIS A 75 1.79 11.09 6.28
N LEU A 76 0.62 10.48 6.41
CA LEU A 76 -0.60 10.87 5.72
C LEU A 76 -1.74 10.87 6.72
N ARG A 77 -2.43 12.00 6.84
CA ARG A 77 -3.58 12.16 7.72
C ARG A 77 -4.82 12.48 6.89
N ILE A 78 -5.91 11.77 7.17
CA ILE A 78 -7.24 12.09 6.69
C ILE A 78 -8.08 12.42 7.91
N GLU A 79 -8.57 13.64 7.98
CA GLU A 79 -9.39 14.11 9.09
C GLU A 79 -10.62 14.82 8.57
N ASN A 80 -11.80 14.23 8.82
CA ASN A 80 -13.08 14.75 8.32
C ASN A 80 -13.05 15.11 6.82
N GLY A 81 -12.43 14.25 6.00
CA GLY A 81 -12.22 14.47 4.57
C GLY A 81 -11.09 15.43 4.17
N LYS A 82 -10.36 16.05 5.11
CA LYS A 82 -9.16 16.83 4.78
C LYS A 82 -7.93 15.93 4.70
N LEU A 83 -7.18 16.01 3.60
CA LEU A 83 -5.91 15.31 3.40
C LEU A 83 -4.73 16.20 3.83
N THR A 84 -3.83 15.63 4.64
CA THR A 84 -2.54 16.24 4.99
C THR A 84 -1.43 15.24 4.71
N ILE A 85 -0.37 15.66 4.00
CA ILE A 85 0.77 14.81 3.60
C ILE A 85 2.03 15.43 4.18
N ASP A 86 2.76 14.71 5.02
CA ASP A 86 3.98 15.18 5.68
C ASP A 86 3.82 16.56 6.37
N GLY A 87 2.61 16.83 6.90
CA GLY A 87 2.24 18.09 7.53
C GLY A 87 1.81 19.21 6.58
N ALA A 88 1.91 19.01 5.25
CA ALA A 88 1.43 19.95 4.24
C ALA A 88 -0.03 19.66 3.84
N ASP A 89 -0.76 20.70 3.46
CA ASP A 89 -2.13 20.59 3.00
C ASP A 89 -2.20 19.87 1.63
N GLY A 90 -2.87 18.72 1.59
CA GLY A 90 -3.12 17.95 0.37
C GLY A 90 -4.49 18.27 -0.27
N GLY A 91 -5.30 19.10 0.39
CA GLY A 91 -6.62 19.50 -0.03
C GLY A 91 -7.75 18.60 0.50
N GLU A 92 -8.96 18.83 0.00
CA GLU A 92 -10.15 18.09 0.38
C GLU A 92 -10.34 16.81 -0.44
N LEU A 93 -10.83 15.78 0.23
CA LEU A 93 -11.21 14.49 -0.34
C LEU A 93 -12.72 14.34 -0.38
N LYS A 94 -13.19 13.70 -1.44
CA LYS A 94 -14.58 13.32 -1.63
C LYS A 94 -14.76 11.82 -1.40
N PRO A 95 -15.94 11.38 -0.93
CA PRO A 95 -16.27 9.96 -0.93
C PRO A 95 -16.03 9.32 -2.30
N GLY A 96 -15.36 8.16 -2.30
CA GLY A 96 -14.93 7.43 -3.48
C GLY A 96 -13.52 7.78 -3.98
N ASP A 97 -12.85 8.77 -3.39
CA ASP A 97 -11.49 9.14 -3.80
C ASP A 97 -10.49 8.00 -3.55
N ARG A 98 -9.62 7.77 -4.54
CA ARG A 98 -8.52 6.81 -4.46
C ARG A 98 -7.19 7.52 -4.30
N ILE A 99 -6.53 7.22 -3.20
CA ILE A 99 -5.26 7.78 -2.78
C ILE A 99 -4.18 6.73 -3.02
N VAL A 100 -3.16 7.09 -3.79
CA VAL A 100 -1.99 6.23 -4.03
C VAL A 100 -0.76 6.96 -3.52
N VAL A 101 -0.04 6.31 -2.63
CA VAL A 101 1.19 6.82 -2.02
C VAL A 101 2.34 5.93 -2.47
N LYS A 102 3.34 6.53 -3.10
CA LYS A 102 4.55 5.82 -3.52
C LYS A 102 5.56 5.72 -2.40
N SER A 103 6.50 4.79 -2.56
CA SER A 103 7.61 4.59 -1.62
C SER A 103 8.51 5.84 -1.48
N SER A 104 8.51 6.71 -2.50
CA SER A 104 9.19 8.02 -2.51
C SER A 104 8.46 9.13 -1.75
N GLY A 105 7.24 8.88 -1.26
CA GLY A 105 6.38 9.89 -0.64
C GLY A 105 5.48 10.65 -1.61
N GLU A 106 5.62 10.43 -2.94
CA GLU A 106 4.69 11.02 -3.89
C GLU A 106 3.27 10.51 -3.67
N THR A 107 2.33 11.44 -3.50
CA THR A 107 0.92 11.13 -3.25
C THR A 107 0.05 11.57 -4.43
N PHE A 108 -0.88 10.72 -4.82
CA PHE A 108 -1.81 10.95 -5.92
C PHE A 108 -3.24 10.73 -5.44
N VAL A 109 -4.13 11.66 -5.74
CA VAL A 109 -5.57 11.51 -5.53
C VAL A 109 -6.24 11.42 -6.89
N ASN A 110 -6.88 10.29 -7.18
CA ASN A 110 -7.49 9.99 -8.48
C ASN A 110 -6.51 10.21 -9.66
N GLY A 111 -5.23 9.87 -9.45
CA GLY A 111 -4.16 10.06 -10.44
C GLY A 111 -3.58 11.47 -10.53
N THR A 112 -4.13 12.44 -9.81
CA THR A 112 -3.59 13.81 -9.75
C THR A 112 -2.61 13.91 -8.59
N LYS A 113 -1.37 14.33 -8.86
CA LYS A 113 -0.35 14.54 -7.83
C LYS A 113 -0.80 15.67 -6.89
N ARG A 114 -0.62 15.43 -5.58
CA ARG A 114 -0.83 16.42 -4.51
C ARG A 114 0.51 16.87 -3.95
#